data_AF-M7SHL2-F1
#
_entry.id   AF-M7SHL2-F1
#
_cell.length_a   1.000
_cell.length_b   1.000
_cell.length_c   1.000
_cell.angle_alpha   90.00
_cell.angle_beta   90.00
_cell.angle_gamma   90.00
#
_symmetry.space_group_name_H-M   'P 1'
#
loop_
_entity.id
_entity.type
_entity.pdbx_description
1 polymer ?
#
loop_
_entity_poly.entity_id
_entity_poly.type
_entity_poly.pdbx_seq_one_letter_code
_entity_poly.pdbx_strand_id
1 'polypeptide(L)'
;MEGFEVTKVLLEDEDGVKKAIGVEGMWTPKEEATGVNPKSRRLVRVSAKKVIVASGALNTPLLLMKSGLKPVASIAAVFKEDVRPWEGEIATSGVTEFDNLDGKGYGTKIMGAAMFVDALKYRHMNCYLSIIRDRDAGSVSLDPVDGSPVIAYTMSPFDRKHTVLGLAATAKLCYIQGAREILPMVPNIPRFECHKSDRDPSDAEFAEWLERLERADLSPSAATLNSAHQMGSCRMSIDQDNGVVDETGKRSQPYDYGDDRFRPYCKGNCRKLK
;
A
#
# COMPACT_ATOMS: atom_id res chain seq x y z
N MET A 1 6.99 -25.63 -6.73
CA MET A 1 8.43 -25.71 -7.04
C MET A 1 9.08 -24.48 -6.44
N GLU A 2 9.82 -24.63 -5.36
CA GLU A 2 10.54 -23.51 -4.75
C GLU A 2 11.70 -23.08 -5.65
N GLY A 3 12.06 -21.79 -5.63
CA GLY A 3 13.13 -21.24 -6.47
C GLY A 3 12.77 -21.11 -7.96
N PHE A 4 11.49 -21.28 -8.33
CA PHE A 4 11.01 -21.08 -9.71
C PHE A 4 10.46 -19.67 -9.90
N GLU A 5 11.23 -18.85 -10.61
CA GLU A 5 10.88 -17.49 -11.01
C GLU A 5 10.17 -17.54 -12.36
N VAL A 6 8.83 -17.42 -12.35
CA VAL A 6 8.02 -17.38 -13.58
C VAL A 6 8.25 -16.06 -14.29
N THR A 7 8.72 -16.12 -15.53
CA THR A 7 8.98 -14.94 -16.37
C THR A 7 7.90 -14.75 -17.44
N LYS A 8 7.15 -15.81 -17.78
CA LYS A 8 6.17 -15.76 -18.88
C LYS A 8 5.01 -16.73 -18.69
N VAL A 9 3.81 -16.27 -19.07
CA VAL A 9 2.65 -17.15 -19.32
C VAL A 9 2.69 -17.60 -20.78
N LEU A 10 2.65 -18.91 -21.01
CA LEU A 10 2.62 -19.49 -22.34
C LEU A 10 1.20 -19.46 -22.88
N LEU A 11 1.04 -18.96 -24.10
CA LEU A 11 -0.25 -18.80 -24.77
C LEU A 11 -0.25 -19.58 -26.09
N GLU A 12 -1.38 -20.16 -26.42
CA GLU A 12 -1.69 -20.76 -27.71
C GLU A 12 -2.87 -20.01 -28.33
N ASP A 13 -2.86 -19.86 -29.65
CA ASP A 13 -3.97 -19.24 -30.39
C ASP A 13 -4.93 -20.33 -30.85
N GLU A 14 -6.17 -20.29 -30.34
CA GLU A 14 -7.28 -21.11 -30.80
C GLU A 14 -8.35 -20.16 -31.36
N ASP A 15 -8.52 -20.13 -32.69
CA ASP A 15 -9.53 -19.33 -33.38
C ASP A 15 -9.51 -17.81 -33.07
N GLY A 16 -8.32 -17.22 -32.95
CA GLY A 16 -8.14 -15.81 -32.60
C GLY A 16 -8.27 -15.52 -31.10
N VAL A 17 -8.47 -16.56 -30.28
CA VAL A 17 -8.51 -16.48 -28.82
C VAL A 17 -7.24 -17.05 -28.24
N LYS A 18 -6.45 -16.21 -27.57
CA LYS A 18 -5.25 -16.65 -26.85
C LYS A 18 -5.61 -17.33 -25.54
N LYS A 19 -5.24 -18.60 -25.42
CA LYS A 19 -5.48 -19.46 -24.26
C LYS A 19 -4.18 -19.76 -23.54
N ALA A 20 -4.20 -19.66 -22.21
CA ALA A 20 -3.04 -20.01 -21.40
C ALA A 20 -2.86 -21.54 -21.36
N ILE A 21 -1.67 -22.00 -21.77
CA ILE A 21 -1.30 -23.42 -21.85
C ILE A 21 -0.20 -23.81 -20.86
N GLY A 22 0.31 -22.85 -20.10
CA GLY A 22 1.39 -23.09 -19.16
C GLY A 22 2.15 -21.85 -18.75
N VAL A 23 3.31 -22.07 -18.15
CA VAL A 23 4.25 -21.02 -17.75
C VAL A 23 5.68 -21.43 -18.07
N GLU A 24 6.53 -20.44 -18.27
CA GLU A 24 7.98 -20.58 -18.41
C GLU A 24 8.66 -19.72 -17.35
N GLY A 25 9.77 -20.20 -16.83
CA GLY A 25 10.56 -19.47 -15.83
C GLY A 25 11.93 -20.06 -15.60
N MET A 26 12.72 -19.38 -14.77
CA MET A 26 14.02 -19.87 -14.33
C MET A 26 13.89 -20.54 -12.96
N TRP A 27 14.27 -21.80 -12.90
CA TRP A 27 14.38 -22.54 -11.65
C TRP A 27 15.82 -22.52 -11.13
N THR A 28 15.97 -22.18 -9.85
CA THR A 28 17.25 -22.21 -9.13
C THR A 28 17.16 -23.24 -7.99
N PRO A 29 18.05 -24.24 -7.95
CA PRO A 29 18.06 -25.25 -6.89
C PRO A 29 18.45 -24.63 -5.53
N LYS A 30 17.82 -25.11 -4.44
CA LYS A 30 18.26 -24.83 -3.07
C LYS A 30 19.48 -25.70 -2.71
N GLU A 31 20.45 -25.12 -1.99
CA GLU A 31 21.72 -25.77 -1.59
C GLU A 31 21.52 -27.13 -0.90
N GLU A 32 20.59 -27.23 0.04
CA GLU A 32 20.44 -28.43 0.88
C GLU A 32 19.66 -29.57 0.19
N ALA A 33 18.88 -29.27 -0.84
CA ALA A 33 17.82 -30.19 -1.30
C ALA A 33 18.23 -31.14 -2.44
N THR A 34 19.34 -30.89 -3.14
CA THR A 34 19.54 -31.55 -4.45
C THR A 34 20.95 -32.05 -4.77
N GLY A 35 21.99 -31.67 -4.00
CA GLY A 35 23.38 -31.97 -4.39
C GLY A 35 23.80 -31.38 -5.74
N VAL A 36 22.96 -30.49 -6.30
CA VAL A 36 23.17 -29.79 -7.56
C VAL A 36 23.81 -28.45 -7.25
N ASN A 37 24.77 -28.03 -8.08
CA ASN A 37 25.43 -26.73 -7.93
C ASN A 37 24.38 -25.60 -7.87
N PRO A 38 24.35 -24.77 -6.80
CA PRO A 38 23.37 -23.69 -6.62
C PRO A 38 23.43 -22.62 -7.71
N LYS A 39 24.51 -22.58 -8.51
CA LYS A 39 24.62 -21.71 -9.69
C LYS A 39 23.91 -22.24 -10.95
N SER A 40 23.44 -23.50 -10.95
CA SER A 40 22.83 -24.11 -12.13
C SER A 40 21.35 -23.73 -12.27
N ARG A 41 21.11 -22.55 -12.85
CA ARG A 41 19.76 -22.11 -13.24
C ARG A 41 19.29 -22.91 -14.45
N ARG A 42 18.02 -23.35 -14.43
CA ARG A 42 17.41 -24.11 -15.53
C ARG A 42 16.16 -23.41 -16.02
N LEU A 43 16.05 -23.25 -17.33
CA LEU A 43 14.79 -22.83 -17.94
C LEU A 43 13.81 -23.99 -17.85
N VAL A 44 12.66 -23.76 -17.21
CA VAL A 44 11.63 -24.77 -17.00
C VAL A 44 10.33 -24.29 -17.62
N ARG A 45 9.69 -25.17 -18.40
CA ARG A 45 8.32 -25.01 -18.91
C ARG A 45 7.40 -25.96 -18.18
N VAL A 46 6.28 -25.44 -17.68
CA VAL A 46 5.22 -26.22 -17.06
C VAL A 46 3.97 -26.06 -17.91
N SER A 47 3.47 -27.16 -18.47
CA SER A 47 2.22 -27.17 -19.23
C SER A 47 1.03 -27.37 -18.29
N ALA A 48 -0.05 -26.62 -18.48
CA ALA A 48 -1.24 -26.70 -17.64
C ALA A 48 -2.49 -26.30 -18.43
N LYS A 49 -3.63 -26.95 -18.13
CA LYS A 49 -4.93 -26.61 -18.74
C LYS A 49 -5.52 -25.28 -18.26
N LYS A 50 -5.09 -24.84 -17.07
CA LYS A 50 -5.50 -23.58 -16.44
C LYS A 50 -4.28 -22.96 -15.77
N VAL A 51 -4.13 -21.65 -15.91
CA VAL A 51 -3.07 -20.87 -15.27
C VAL A 51 -3.73 -19.82 -14.40
N ILE A 52 -3.40 -19.82 -13.11
CA ILE A 52 -3.85 -18.82 -12.14
C ILE A 52 -2.62 -18.03 -11.72
N VAL A 53 -2.64 -16.71 -11.88
CA VAL A 53 -1.53 -15.83 -11.49
C VAL A 53 -1.86 -15.20 -10.14
N ALA A 54 -1.05 -15.50 -9.13
CA ALA A 54 -1.22 -15.05 -7.75
C ALA A 54 0.08 -14.48 -7.16
N SER A 55 0.88 -13.79 -7.98
CA SER A 55 2.19 -13.25 -7.61
C SER A 55 2.10 -11.92 -6.82
N GLY A 56 0.96 -11.65 -6.18
CA GLY A 56 0.70 -10.42 -5.42
C GLY A 56 0.43 -9.19 -6.29
N ALA A 57 0.09 -8.08 -5.65
CA ALA A 57 -0.35 -6.85 -6.31
C ALA A 57 0.76 -6.09 -7.07
N LEU A 58 2.03 -6.45 -6.89
CA LEU A 58 3.14 -5.86 -7.63
C LEU A 58 3.61 -6.73 -8.79
N ASN A 59 3.72 -8.05 -8.63
CA ASN A 59 4.28 -8.90 -9.69
C ASN A 59 3.22 -9.50 -10.62
N THR A 60 2.01 -9.79 -10.13
CA THR A 60 0.88 -10.20 -11.00
C THR A 60 0.62 -9.20 -12.12
N PRO A 61 0.52 -7.88 -11.85
CA PRO A 61 0.34 -6.91 -12.91
C PRO A 61 1.57 -6.72 -13.79
N LEU A 62 2.75 -7.21 -13.44
CA LEU A 62 3.92 -7.13 -14.31
C LEU A 62 4.00 -8.34 -15.24
N LEU A 63 3.58 -9.50 -14.74
CA LEU A 63 3.35 -10.67 -15.56
C LEU A 63 2.14 -10.50 -16.51
N LEU A 64 1.21 -9.59 -16.19
CA LEU A 64 -0.04 -9.36 -16.94
C LEU A 64 -0.21 -7.97 -17.59
N MET A 65 0.58 -6.98 -17.16
CA MET A 65 0.67 -5.55 -17.55
C MET A 65 -0.55 -4.63 -17.30
N LYS A 66 -1.13 -4.55 -16.08
CA LYS A 66 -2.14 -3.52 -15.65
C LYS A 66 -2.12 -3.24 -14.13
N SER A 67 -2.27 -2.00 -13.60
CA SER A 67 -1.92 -1.69 -12.19
C SER A 67 -2.68 -0.55 -11.42
N GLY A 68 -2.51 -0.50 -10.07
CA GLY A 68 -3.23 0.30 -9.05
C GLY A 68 -2.72 0.03 -7.60
N LEU A 69 -2.76 1.00 -6.66
CA LEU A 69 -2.06 0.99 -5.34
C LEU A 69 -2.78 1.79 -4.23
N LYS A 70 -2.35 1.65 -2.95
CA LYS A 70 -2.91 2.32 -1.74
C LYS A 70 -1.88 2.85 -0.71
N PRO A 71 -2.05 3.98 0.01
CA PRO A 71 -1.14 4.53 1.03
C PRO A 71 -1.63 4.38 2.49
N VAL A 72 -0.73 4.59 3.46
CA VAL A 72 -0.92 4.56 4.92
C VAL A 72 -0.11 5.67 5.60
N ALA A 73 -0.64 6.27 6.68
CA ALA A 73 0.07 7.23 7.55
C ALA A 73 0.02 6.80 9.02
N SER A 74 0.89 7.35 9.88
CA SER A 74 1.11 6.85 11.25
C SER A 74 1.35 8.00 12.25
N ILE A 75 0.94 7.81 13.51
CA ILE A 75 1.29 8.64 14.68
C ILE A 75 1.87 7.76 15.78
N ALA A 76 2.96 8.17 16.43
CA ALA A 76 3.43 7.56 17.66
C ALA A 76 3.08 8.42 18.88
N ALA A 77 2.77 7.80 20.01
CA ALA A 77 2.46 8.50 21.26
C ALA A 77 3.15 7.84 22.45
N VAL A 78 3.67 8.65 23.37
CA VAL A 78 4.33 8.21 24.61
C VAL A 78 3.40 8.48 25.78
N PHE A 79 3.22 7.50 26.66
CA PHE A 79 2.36 7.55 27.84
C PHE A 79 3.19 7.55 29.12
N LYS A 80 2.55 7.80 30.26
CA LYS A 80 3.23 7.73 31.57
C LYS A 80 3.41 6.28 32.01
N GLU A 81 2.40 5.46 31.75
CA GLU A 81 2.29 4.07 32.13
C GLU A 81 3.13 3.17 31.22
N ASP A 82 3.44 1.96 31.69
CA ASP A 82 3.98 0.90 30.82
C ASP A 82 2.94 0.53 29.76
N VAL A 83 3.32 0.61 28.48
CA VAL A 83 2.45 0.23 27.36
C VAL A 83 2.90 -1.07 26.71
N ARG A 84 4.22 -1.31 26.63
CA ARG A 84 4.83 -2.54 26.08
C ARG A 84 4.17 -2.98 24.76
N PRO A 85 4.31 -2.21 23.68
CA PRO A 85 3.61 -2.47 22.40
C PRO A 85 3.95 -3.82 21.76
N TRP A 86 4.96 -4.54 22.25
CA TRP A 86 5.34 -5.88 21.80
C TRP A 86 4.64 -7.04 22.57
N GLU A 87 3.92 -6.76 23.65
CA GLU A 87 3.15 -7.76 24.41
C GLU A 87 1.67 -7.67 24.04
N GLY A 88 1.00 -8.82 23.91
CA GLY A 88 -0.44 -8.91 23.67
C GLY A 88 -0.84 -9.18 22.21
N GLU A 89 -2.07 -8.82 21.86
CA GLU A 89 -2.67 -9.09 20.56
C GLU A 89 -2.20 -8.08 19.49
N ILE A 90 -1.91 -8.59 18.29
CA ILE A 90 -1.44 -7.76 17.19
C ILE A 90 -2.64 -7.18 16.44
N ALA A 91 -2.80 -5.85 16.49
CA ALA A 91 -3.71 -5.08 15.62
C ALA A 91 -5.20 -5.51 15.67
N THR A 92 -5.71 -5.93 16.84
CA THR A 92 -7.07 -6.48 16.99
C THR A 92 -8.16 -5.45 17.27
N SER A 93 -7.78 -4.23 17.64
CA SER A 93 -8.71 -3.12 17.87
C SER A 93 -8.56 -2.04 16.80
N GLY A 94 -9.70 -1.48 16.39
CA GLY A 94 -9.73 -0.40 15.41
C GLY A 94 -10.92 0.53 15.58
N VAL A 95 -10.72 1.80 15.25
CA VAL A 95 -11.77 2.83 15.19
C VAL A 95 -12.23 2.96 13.75
N THR A 96 -13.53 2.71 13.53
CA THR A 96 -14.17 2.69 12.21
C THR A 96 -15.12 3.87 11.98
N GLU A 97 -15.27 4.76 12.95
CA GLU A 97 -16.13 5.94 12.86
C GLU A 97 -15.76 6.86 11.68
N PHE A 98 -14.50 6.81 11.25
CA PHE A 98 -13.99 7.61 10.15
C PHE A 98 -13.91 6.86 8.80
N ASP A 99 -14.48 5.65 8.69
CA ASP A 99 -14.42 4.82 7.46
C ASP A 99 -15.09 5.46 6.24
N ASN A 100 -16.06 6.34 6.48
CA ASN A 100 -16.97 6.86 5.47
C ASN A 100 -17.17 8.38 5.61
N LEU A 101 -16.07 9.11 5.62
CA LEU A 101 -16.05 10.57 5.80
C LEU A 101 -16.79 11.33 4.69
N ASP A 102 -16.92 10.73 3.49
CA ASP A 102 -17.57 11.36 2.34
C ASP A 102 -18.98 10.82 2.02
N GLY A 103 -19.48 9.86 2.81
CA GLY A 103 -20.76 9.18 2.58
C GLY A 103 -20.75 8.17 1.42
N LYS A 104 -19.62 7.96 0.74
CA LYS A 104 -19.46 7.07 -0.44
C LYS A 104 -18.47 5.93 -0.21
N GLY A 105 -18.08 5.72 1.04
CA GLY A 105 -17.19 4.66 1.50
C GLY A 105 -15.71 5.02 1.42
N TYR A 106 -15.37 6.31 1.37
CA TYR A 106 -14.00 6.82 1.49
C TYR A 106 -13.77 7.49 2.84
N GLY A 107 -12.66 7.13 3.48
CA GLY A 107 -12.42 7.42 4.88
C GLY A 107 -11.13 6.78 5.37
N THR A 108 -10.91 6.87 6.68
CA THR A 108 -9.75 6.33 7.38
C THR A 108 -10.14 5.38 8.51
N LYS A 109 -9.33 4.34 8.69
CA LYS A 109 -9.37 3.40 9.82
C LYS A 109 -8.21 3.69 10.74
N ILE A 110 -8.48 3.83 12.03
CA ILE A 110 -7.42 3.99 13.04
C ILE A 110 -7.19 2.66 13.74
N MET A 111 -5.93 2.25 13.91
CA MET A 111 -5.55 0.96 14.48
C MET A 111 -4.23 1.06 15.23
N GLY A 112 -4.06 0.31 16.31
CA GLY A 112 -2.77 0.19 16.99
C GLY A 112 -1.76 -0.67 16.22
N ALA A 113 -0.50 -0.27 16.23
CA ALA A 113 0.61 -0.99 15.60
C ALA A 113 1.87 -0.97 16.48
N ALA A 114 2.51 -2.12 16.61
CA ALA A 114 3.79 -2.26 17.29
C ALA A 114 4.92 -1.83 16.34
N MET A 115 5.27 -0.55 16.35
CA MET A 115 6.38 -0.02 15.55
C MET A 115 7.48 0.56 16.45
N PHE A 116 8.73 0.25 16.12
CA PHE A 116 9.89 0.72 16.84
C PHE A 116 10.32 2.10 16.34
N VAL A 117 9.97 3.16 17.08
CA VAL A 117 10.25 4.56 16.69
C VAL A 117 11.35 5.18 17.57
N ASP A 118 11.27 5.02 18.89
CA ASP A 118 12.27 5.51 19.85
C ASP A 118 12.60 4.39 20.84
N ALA A 119 13.85 3.91 20.80
CA ALA A 119 14.31 2.79 21.63
C ALA A 119 14.23 3.07 23.13
N LEU A 120 14.52 4.31 23.56
CA LEU A 120 14.59 4.67 24.97
C LEU A 120 13.19 4.77 25.60
N LYS A 121 12.20 5.17 24.78
CA LYS A 121 10.81 5.35 25.23
C LYS A 121 9.91 4.19 24.85
N TYR A 122 10.42 3.17 24.15
CA TYR A 122 9.61 2.12 23.52
C TYR A 122 8.65 1.42 24.50
N ARG A 123 9.10 1.19 25.74
CA ARG A 123 8.28 0.59 26.82
C ARG A 123 7.01 1.39 27.16
N HIS A 124 7.04 2.69 26.93
CA HIS A 124 5.97 3.63 27.24
C HIS A 124 5.30 4.20 25.97
N MET A 125 5.65 3.67 24.79
CA MET A 125 5.16 4.19 23.51
C MET A 125 4.18 3.21 22.86
N ASN A 126 3.22 3.73 22.11
CA ASN A 126 2.54 2.97 21.08
C ASN A 126 2.53 3.73 19.77
N CYS A 127 2.37 3.01 18.66
CA CYS A 127 2.09 3.63 17.37
C CYS A 127 0.68 3.30 16.91
N TYR A 128 0.10 4.22 16.17
CA TYR A 128 -1.25 4.16 15.64
C TYR A 128 -1.19 4.47 14.16
N LEU A 129 -1.83 3.62 13.36
CA LEU A 129 -1.94 3.78 11.92
C LEU A 129 -3.28 4.43 11.59
N SER A 130 -3.25 5.42 10.71
CA SER A 130 -4.41 5.96 10.01
C SER A 130 -4.37 5.44 8.57
N ILE A 131 -5.19 4.43 8.29
CA ILE A 131 -5.25 3.72 7.01
C ILE A 131 -6.42 4.25 6.21
N ILE A 132 -6.15 4.94 5.11
CA ILE A 132 -7.21 5.41 4.23
C ILE A 132 -7.57 4.38 3.15
N ARG A 133 -8.85 4.37 2.75
CA ARG A 133 -9.22 3.87 1.43
C ARG A 133 -9.04 5.02 0.46
N ASP A 134 -8.10 4.89 -0.45
CA ASP A 134 -7.86 5.90 -1.45
C ASP A 134 -8.75 5.72 -2.67
N ARG A 135 -9.08 6.87 -3.24
CA ARG A 135 -9.98 7.01 -4.38
C ARG A 135 -9.23 6.89 -5.69
N ASP A 136 -8.07 7.54 -5.77
CA ASP A 136 -7.31 7.68 -7.00
C ASP A 136 -6.15 6.67 -7.02
N ALA A 137 -5.95 6.01 -8.16
CA ALA A 137 -4.99 4.91 -8.28
C ALA A 137 -3.62 5.38 -8.82
N GLY A 138 -2.58 4.61 -8.50
CA GLY A 138 -1.28 4.69 -9.19
C GLY A 138 -1.11 3.62 -10.26
N SER A 139 0.14 3.38 -10.65
CA SER A 139 0.54 2.31 -11.56
C SER A 139 1.81 1.60 -11.07
N VAL A 140 2.03 0.42 -11.62
CA VAL A 140 3.17 -0.46 -11.48
C VAL A 140 3.64 -0.81 -12.90
N SER A 141 4.92 -0.66 -13.17
CA SER A 141 5.58 -0.94 -14.45
C SER A 141 6.91 -1.67 -14.22
N LEU A 142 7.52 -2.20 -15.27
CA LEU A 142 8.88 -2.76 -15.20
C LEU A 142 9.89 -1.62 -15.30
N ASP A 143 10.96 -1.70 -14.52
CA ASP A 143 12.17 -0.92 -14.75
C ASP A 143 12.77 -1.33 -16.10
N PRO A 144 13.11 -0.39 -16.99
CA PRO A 144 13.62 -0.72 -18.32
C PRO A 144 15.04 -1.31 -18.31
N VAL A 145 15.79 -1.18 -17.23
CA VAL A 145 17.18 -1.64 -17.09
C VAL A 145 17.24 -3.06 -16.55
N ASP A 146 16.56 -3.32 -15.42
CA ASP A 146 16.67 -4.60 -14.70
C ASP A 146 15.35 -5.38 -14.60
N GLY A 147 14.24 -4.81 -15.06
CA GLY A 147 12.92 -5.45 -15.03
C GLY A 147 12.29 -5.51 -13.62
N SER A 148 12.83 -4.78 -12.64
CA SER A 148 12.25 -4.74 -11.30
C SER A 148 10.91 -3.97 -11.27
N PRO A 149 10.02 -4.23 -10.30
CA PRO A 149 8.79 -3.47 -10.15
C PRO A 149 9.04 -1.99 -9.81
N VAL A 150 8.60 -1.09 -10.70
CA VAL A 150 8.56 0.36 -10.46
C VAL A 150 7.15 0.77 -10.11
N ILE A 151 7.00 1.41 -8.95
CA ILE A 151 5.75 1.93 -8.44
C ILE A 151 5.66 3.44 -8.72
N ALA A 152 4.63 3.85 -9.46
CA ALA A 152 4.28 5.25 -9.66
C ALA A 152 2.95 5.55 -8.95
N TYR A 153 3.03 6.18 -7.79
CA TYR A 153 1.85 6.56 -7.01
C TYR A 153 2.01 7.98 -6.50
N THR A 154 0.92 8.74 -6.51
CA THR A 154 0.86 10.08 -5.92
C THR A 154 -0.48 10.21 -5.22
N MET A 155 -0.45 10.35 -3.90
CA MET A 155 -1.68 10.50 -3.11
C MET A 155 -2.43 11.74 -3.58
N SER A 156 -3.72 11.60 -3.91
CA SER A 156 -4.51 12.71 -4.45
C SER A 156 -4.76 13.79 -3.38
N PRO A 157 -5.14 15.02 -3.77
CA PRO A 157 -5.59 16.03 -2.81
C PRO A 157 -6.77 15.56 -1.95
N PHE A 158 -7.65 14.72 -2.51
CA PHE A 158 -8.79 14.16 -1.80
C PHE A 158 -8.32 13.19 -0.70
N ASP A 159 -7.43 12.26 -1.06
CA ASP A 159 -6.88 11.26 -0.16
C ASP A 159 -6.03 11.93 0.93
N ARG A 160 -5.23 12.94 0.57
CA ARG A 160 -4.46 13.76 1.53
C ARG A 160 -5.33 14.36 2.62
N LYS A 161 -6.49 14.92 2.26
CA LYS A 161 -7.43 15.49 3.23
C LYS A 161 -7.91 14.43 4.24
N HIS A 162 -8.23 13.23 3.77
CA HIS A 162 -8.70 12.14 4.64
C HIS A 162 -7.58 11.62 5.55
N THR A 163 -6.34 11.56 5.05
CA THR A 163 -5.17 11.23 5.85
C THR A 163 -4.98 12.22 6.99
N VAL A 164 -5.04 13.53 6.72
CA VAL A 164 -4.92 14.56 7.75
C VAL A 164 -6.02 14.45 8.80
N LEU A 165 -7.27 14.19 8.39
CA LEU A 165 -8.38 13.97 9.33
C LEU A 165 -8.14 12.77 10.25
N GLY A 166 -7.61 11.67 9.72
CA GLY A 166 -7.25 10.49 10.52
C GLY A 166 -6.11 10.73 11.51
N LEU A 167 -5.10 11.49 11.09
CA LEU A 167 -4.00 11.93 11.97
C LEU A 167 -4.55 12.82 13.10
N ALA A 168 -5.36 13.82 12.78
CA ALA A 168 -5.98 14.71 13.76
C ALA A 168 -6.87 13.96 14.77
N ALA A 169 -7.69 13.01 14.29
CA ALA A 169 -8.52 12.17 15.14
C ALA A 169 -7.67 11.28 16.07
N THR A 170 -6.63 10.65 15.53
CA THR A 170 -5.69 9.83 16.31
C THR A 170 -4.99 10.66 17.39
N ALA A 171 -4.56 11.89 17.06
CA ALA A 171 -3.94 12.79 18.03
C ALA A 171 -4.90 13.17 19.16
N LYS A 172 -6.18 13.46 18.86
CA LYS A 172 -7.20 13.73 19.89
C LYS A 172 -7.40 12.54 20.82
N LEU A 173 -7.49 11.33 20.27
CA LEU A 173 -7.62 10.10 21.06
C LEU A 173 -6.41 9.92 21.99
N CYS A 174 -5.20 10.01 21.47
CA CYS A 174 -3.98 9.92 22.27
C CYS A 174 -3.92 11.00 23.36
N TYR A 175 -4.34 12.22 23.03
CA TYR A 175 -4.34 13.34 23.96
C TYR A 175 -5.26 13.07 25.16
N ILE A 176 -6.53 12.74 24.91
CA ILE A 176 -7.52 12.41 25.95
C ILE A 176 -7.08 11.19 26.75
N GLN A 177 -6.43 10.21 26.10
CA GLN A 177 -5.94 9.01 26.75
C GLN A 177 -4.69 9.22 27.63
N GLY A 178 -4.15 10.44 27.69
CA GLY A 178 -3.05 10.78 28.60
C GLY A 178 -1.65 10.75 27.98
N ALA A 179 -1.52 10.74 26.65
CA ALA A 179 -0.21 10.79 25.99
C ALA A 179 0.62 12.02 26.43
N ARG A 180 1.81 11.79 26.99
CA ARG A 180 2.77 12.83 27.35
C ARG A 180 3.45 13.44 26.14
N GLU A 181 3.66 12.65 25.10
CA GLU A 181 4.19 13.12 23.83
C GLU A 181 3.36 12.55 22.68
N ILE A 182 3.08 13.37 21.67
CA ILE A 182 2.47 12.95 20.42
C ILE A 182 3.43 13.31 19.28
N LEU A 183 3.85 12.28 18.54
CA LEU A 183 4.77 12.36 17.42
C LEU A 183 3.97 12.06 16.14
N PRO A 184 3.56 13.07 15.38
CA PRO A 184 2.64 12.89 14.26
C PRO A 184 3.29 12.20 13.05
N MET A 185 4.62 12.00 13.06
CA MET A 185 5.41 11.45 11.95
C MET A 185 5.18 12.17 10.61
N VAL A 186 4.77 13.44 10.68
CA VAL A 186 4.62 14.34 9.54
C VAL A 186 5.79 15.32 9.53
N PRO A 187 6.51 15.49 8.41
CA PRO A 187 7.62 16.43 8.35
C PRO A 187 7.19 17.85 8.71
N ASN A 188 8.10 18.59 9.35
CA ASN A 188 7.90 19.97 9.78
C ASN A 188 6.78 20.20 10.81
N ILE A 189 6.14 19.15 11.33
CA ILE A 189 5.24 19.25 12.50
C ILE A 189 6.00 18.78 13.74
N PRO A 190 6.23 19.65 14.73
CA PRO A 190 6.95 19.26 15.94
C PRO A 190 6.12 18.26 16.77
N ARG A 191 6.80 17.50 17.62
CA ARG A 191 6.11 16.72 18.66
C ARG A 191 5.30 17.66 19.56
N PHE A 192 4.16 17.19 20.03
CA PHE A 192 3.41 17.85 21.09
C PHE A 192 3.77 17.24 22.43
N GLU A 193 3.99 18.06 23.46
CA GLU A 193 4.31 17.60 24.81
C GLU A 193 3.26 18.11 25.80
N CYS A 194 2.78 17.24 26.69
CA CYS A 194 1.79 17.61 27.70
C CYS A 194 2.01 16.87 29.02
N HIS A 195 2.10 17.63 30.10
CA HIS A 195 2.24 17.10 31.46
C HIS A 195 0.99 17.30 32.32
N LYS A 196 -0.07 17.92 31.76
CA LYS A 196 -1.35 18.13 32.44
C LYS A 196 -2.07 16.79 32.62
N SER A 197 -2.72 16.63 33.77
CA SER A 197 -3.51 15.45 34.13
C SER A 197 -4.97 15.55 33.67
N ASP A 198 -5.55 16.75 33.75
CA ASP A 198 -6.86 17.07 33.16
C ASP A 198 -6.64 17.58 31.74
N ARG A 199 -7.46 17.10 30.80
CA ARG A 199 -7.22 17.25 29.36
C ARG A 199 -8.53 17.33 28.60
N ASP A 200 -8.71 18.43 27.90
CA ASP A 200 -9.84 18.65 26.99
C ASP A 200 -9.30 18.93 25.58
N PRO A 201 -9.83 18.30 24.52
CA PRO A 201 -9.40 18.60 23.15
C PRO A 201 -9.51 20.08 22.74
N SER A 202 -10.25 20.90 23.48
CA SER A 202 -10.35 22.35 23.32
C SER A 202 -9.25 23.15 24.06
N ASP A 203 -8.34 22.48 24.78
CA ASP A 203 -7.20 23.09 25.43
C ASP A 203 -6.37 23.90 24.41
N ALA A 204 -6.17 25.19 24.69
CA ALA A 204 -5.65 26.15 23.70
C ALA A 204 -4.32 25.71 23.05
N GLU A 205 -3.38 25.19 23.86
CA GLU A 205 -2.07 24.72 23.37
C GLU A 205 -2.22 23.50 22.45
N PHE A 206 -3.12 22.57 22.79
CA PHE A 206 -3.36 21.39 21.97
C PHE A 206 -4.12 21.76 20.70
N ALA A 207 -5.13 22.62 20.81
CA ALA A 207 -5.91 23.12 19.67
C ALA A 207 -5.02 23.86 18.66
N GLU A 208 -4.10 24.72 19.12
CA GLU A 208 -3.15 25.41 18.24
C GLU A 208 -2.21 24.41 17.54
N TRP A 209 -1.66 23.44 18.27
CA TRP A 209 -0.81 22.42 17.67
C TRP A 209 -1.58 21.54 16.67
N LEU A 210 -2.81 21.18 17.00
CA LEU A 210 -3.68 20.38 16.15
C LEU A 210 -4.03 21.14 14.86
N GLU A 211 -4.28 22.45 14.92
CA GLU A 211 -4.52 23.27 13.73
C GLU A 211 -3.30 23.26 12.79
N ARG A 212 -2.08 23.25 13.33
CA ARG A 212 -0.85 23.09 12.53
C ARG A 212 -0.80 21.73 11.85
N LEU A 213 -1.15 20.65 12.56
CA LEU A 213 -1.25 19.30 11.99
C LEU A 213 -2.32 19.22 10.89
N GLU A 214 -3.49 19.84 11.11
CA GLU A 214 -4.59 19.88 10.15
C GLU A 214 -4.25 20.66 8.87
N ARG A 215 -3.24 21.54 8.92
CA ARG A 215 -2.72 22.30 7.78
C ARG A 215 -1.44 21.71 7.19
N ALA A 216 -0.98 20.55 7.68
CA ALA A 216 0.27 19.97 7.24
C ALA A 216 0.25 19.63 5.75
N ASP A 217 1.36 19.94 5.07
CA ASP A 217 1.53 19.58 3.66
C ASP A 217 1.97 18.12 3.54
N LEU A 218 1.06 17.29 3.02
CA LEU A 218 1.33 15.88 2.69
C LEU A 218 1.58 15.68 1.19
N SER A 219 2.02 16.72 0.47
CA SER A 219 2.44 16.60 -0.92
C SER A 219 3.63 15.65 -1.07
N PRO A 220 3.84 15.03 -2.25
CA PRO A 220 4.92 14.06 -2.46
C PRO A 220 6.32 14.58 -2.12
N SER A 221 6.56 15.89 -2.25
CA SER A 221 7.84 16.53 -1.89
C SER A 221 7.98 16.81 -0.40
N ALA A 222 6.87 16.83 0.35
CA ALA A 222 6.81 17.26 1.73
C ALA A 222 6.69 16.10 2.72
N ALA A 223 6.10 14.96 2.32
CA ALA A 223 5.86 13.83 3.21
C ALA A 223 6.16 12.48 2.57
N THR A 224 6.83 11.61 3.34
CA THR A 224 6.98 10.20 2.98
C THR A 224 5.77 9.43 3.47
N LEU A 225 5.07 8.78 2.55
CA LEU A 225 3.95 7.89 2.86
C LEU A 225 4.42 6.45 2.68
N ASN A 226 3.93 5.56 3.54
CA ASN A 226 4.25 4.14 3.48
C ASN A 226 3.01 3.34 3.10
N SER A 227 3.17 2.10 2.67
CA SER A 227 2.06 1.17 2.54
C SER A 227 2.51 -0.27 2.54
N ALA A 228 1.79 -1.09 3.30
CA ALA A 228 1.87 -2.54 3.24
C ALA A 228 0.70 -3.16 2.44
N HIS A 229 -0.29 -2.36 2.04
CA HIS A 229 -1.55 -2.84 1.47
C HIS A 229 -1.73 -2.44 0.01
N GLN A 230 -0.69 -2.68 -0.80
CA GLN A 230 -0.78 -2.50 -2.25
C GLN A 230 -1.85 -3.44 -2.81
N MET A 231 -2.85 -2.89 -3.50
CA MET A 231 -4.02 -3.64 -3.95
C MET A 231 -4.59 -3.04 -5.24
N GLY A 232 -5.34 -3.85 -5.97
CA GLY A 232 -6.19 -3.36 -7.07
C GLY A 232 -5.46 -3.15 -8.39
N SER A 233 -4.26 -3.72 -8.53
CA SER A 233 -3.47 -3.63 -9.75
C SER A 233 -4.08 -4.43 -10.90
N CYS A 234 -4.49 -5.66 -10.65
CA CYS A 234 -5.33 -6.42 -11.57
C CYS A 234 -6.81 -6.31 -11.20
N ARG A 235 -7.39 -5.11 -11.37
CA ARG A 235 -8.78 -4.80 -10.97
C ARG A 235 -9.80 -5.74 -11.63
N MET A 236 -10.76 -6.21 -10.84
CA MET A 236 -11.95 -6.91 -11.30
C MET A 236 -13.01 -5.91 -11.81
N SER A 237 -13.65 -6.20 -12.95
CA SER A 237 -14.71 -5.36 -13.51
C SER A 237 -15.63 -6.17 -14.41
N ILE A 238 -16.93 -5.86 -14.40
CA ILE A 238 -17.90 -6.36 -15.39
C ILE A 238 -17.66 -5.74 -16.78
N ASP A 239 -17.05 -4.56 -16.82
CA ASP A 239 -16.65 -3.87 -18.04
C ASP A 239 -15.16 -4.13 -18.31
N GLN A 240 -14.88 -4.72 -19.47
CA GLN A 240 -13.54 -5.14 -19.87
C GLN A 240 -12.56 -3.98 -20.05
N ASP A 241 -13.05 -2.79 -20.38
CA ASP A 241 -12.21 -1.60 -20.53
C ASP A 241 -11.72 -1.06 -19.17
N ASN A 242 -12.45 -1.41 -18.11
CA ASN A 242 -12.27 -0.94 -16.76
C ASN A 242 -11.67 -1.99 -15.80
N GLY A 243 -11.36 -3.21 -16.31
CA GLY A 243 -10.77 -4.29 -15.52
C GLY A 243 -9.73 -5.13 -16.26
N VAL A 244 -9.13 -6.05 -15.51
CA VAL A 244 -8.22 -7.11 -15.99
C VAL A 244 -8.94 -8.44 -16.00
N VAL A 245 -9.81 -8.65 -15.02
CA VAL A 245 -10.58 -9.87 -14.83
C VAL A 245 -12.06 -9.56 -14.64
N ASP A 246 -12.91 -10.51 -15.02
CA ASP A 246 -14.34 -10.53 -14.76
C ASP A 246 -14.66 -10.90 -13.30
N GLU A 247 -15.94 -10.95 -12.94
CA GLU A 247 -16.43 -11.27 -11.59
C GLU A 247 -16.01 -12.64 -11.07
N THR A 248 -15.58 -13.54 -11.96
CA THR A 248 -15.07 -14.88 -11.61
C THR A 248 -13.55 -14.90 -11.45
N GLY A 249 -12.87 -13.77 -11.66
CA GLY A 249 -11.42 -13.66 -11.65
C GLY A 249 -10.77 -14.15 -12.95
N LYS A 250 -11.54 -14.39 -14.01
CA LYS A 250 -11.02 -14.81 -15.31
C LYS A 250 -10.72 -13.58 -16.18
N ARG A 251 -9.62 -13.63 -16.92
CA ARG A 251 -9.23 -12.54 -17.82
C ARG A 251 -10.18 -12.42 -19.01
N SER A 252 -10.54 -11.19 -19.35
CA SER A 252 -11.56 -10.88 -20.36
C SER A 252 -11.05 -10.78 -21.81
N GLN A 253 -9.75 -10.60 -22.07
CA GLN A 253 -9.17 -10.37 -23.43
C GLN A 253 -7.84 -11.11 -23.67
N PRO A 254 -7.53 -11.54 -24.91
CA PRO A 254 -6.23 -12.11 -25.30
C PRO A 254 -5.08 -11.10 -25.23
N TYR A 255 -3.86 -11.59 -24.98
CA TYR A 255 -2.64 -10.78 -24.80
C TYR A 255 -2.06 -10.32 -26.14
N ASP A 256 -1.74 -9.05 -26.38
CA ASP A 256 -0.78 -8.69 -27.43
C ASP A 256 0.47 -8.09 -26.81
N TYR A 257 1.60 -8.78 -27.00
CA TYR A 257 2.90 -8.37 -26.45
C TYR A 257 3.52 -7.20 -27.26
N GLY A 258 2.91 -6.80 -28.38
CA GLY A 258 3.43 -5.78 -29.30
C GLY A 258 2.66 -4.46 -29.36
N ASP A 259 1.66 -4.24 -28.50
CA ASP A 259 0.89 -3.00 -28.54
C ASP A 259 1.51 -1.89 -27.67
N ASP A 260 2.40 -1.09 -28.28
CA ASP A 260 3.02 0.12 -27.72
C ASP A 260 2.01 1.22 -27.32
N ARG A 261 0.69 0.99 -27.47
CA ARG A 261 -0.36 1.98 -27.14
C ARG A 261 -0.70 2.07 -25.65
N PHE A 262 -0.16 1.21 -24.79
CA PHE A 262 -0.51 1.20 -23.36
C PHE A 262 0.34 2.18 -22.53
N ARG A 263 0.09 3.47 -22.74
CA ARG A 263 0.46 4.51 -21.77
C ARG A 263 -0.44 4.41 -20.53
N PRO A 264 0.08 4.66 -19.32
CA PRO A 264 -0.73 4.70 -18.11
C PRO A 264 -1.89 5.68 -18.30
N TYR A 265 -3.06 5.29 -17.77
CA TYR A 265 -4.31 6.04 -17.76
C TYR A 265 -4.06 7.50 -17.31
N CYS A 266 -3.83 8.40 -18.28
CA CYS A 266 -3.80 9.84 -18.08
C CYS A 266 -4.99 10.42 -18.84
N LYS A 267 -6.21 10.24 -18.30
CA LYS A 267 -7.38 11.02 -18.74
C LYS A 267 -7.34 12.37 -18.05
N GLY A 268 -6.42 13.23 -18.49
CA GLY A 268 -6.27 14.60 -18.04
C GLY A 268 -5.19 15.30 -18.87
N ASN A 269 -5.47 16.50 -19.37
CA ASN A 269 -4.60 17.29 -20.26
C ASN A 269 -3.20 17.54 -19.67
N CYS A 270 -2.28 16.59 -19.81
CA CYS A 270 -0.84 16.84 -19.66
C CYS A 270 -0.33 17.52 -20.93
N ARG A 271 -0.41 18.85 -20.97
CA ARG A 271 0.39 19.65 -21.90
C ARG A 271 1.86 19.31 -21.65
N LYS A 272 2.55 18.85 -22.70
CA LYS A 272 4.01 18.69 -22.72
C LYS A 272 4.64 20.01 -22.31
N LEU A 273 5.24 20.06 -21.12
CA LEU A 273 6.26 21.07 -20.83
C LEU A 273 7.50 20.66 -21.62
N LYS A 274 7.92 21.58 -22.50
CA LYS A 274 9.21 21.54 -23.19
C LYS A 274 10.32 21.94 -22.23
#